data_AF-A0A950YP84-F1
#
_entry.id   AF-A0A950YP84-F1
#
_cell.length_a   1.000
_cell.length_b   1.000
_cell.length_c   1.000
_cell.angle_alpha   90.00
_cell.angle_beta   90.00
_cell.angle_gamma   90.00
#
_symmetry.space_group_name_H-M   'P 1'
#
loop_
_entity.id
_entity.type
_entity.pdbx_description
1 polymer ?
#
loop_
_entity_poly.entity_id
_entity_poly.type
_entity_poly.pdbx_seq_one_letter_code
_entity_poly.pdbx_strand_id
1 'polypeptide(L)'
;MTRVAVPVLISLGLLLAAPLAQASDASLKRAVKPYVQRLTADISYLSNFSVPSKGGTATVLRRLSKVRKDLGGATRAVKDNQGSTSSGRKGRTLALSALAHATTATGDAVSCASAVRAGHRSVAKSDQRREQNEINKAISQFETAGRLLHLF
;
A
#
# COMPACT_ATOMS: atom_id res chain seq x y z
N MET A 1 44.12 8.67 -38.82
CA MET A 1 42.97 8.90 -39.71
C MET A 1 42.36 7.54 -40.02
N THR A 2 41.11 7.15 -39.80
CA THR A 2 39.91 7.76 -39.21
C THR A 2 38.91 6.59 -39.01
N ARG A 3 38.37 6.46 -37.79
CA ARG A 3 37.03 5.94 -37.40
C ARG A 3 36.54 4.58 -37.93
N VAL A 4 36.54 3.62 -36.99
CA VAL A 4 35.72 2.39 -37.00
C VAL A 4 34.23 2.76 -37.01
N ALA A 5 33.52 2.36 -38.06
CA ALA A 5 32.08 2.51 -38.18
C ALA A 5 31.37 1.39 -37.41
N VAL A 6 30.97 1.66 -36.17
CA VAL A 6 29.89 0.92 -35.50
C VAL A 6 29.06 1.96 -34.74
N PRO A 7 27.85 2.29 -35.23
CA PRO A 7 26.69 2.06 -34.36
C PRO A 7 25.37 1.92 -35.15
N VAL A 8 24.83 0.71 -35.28
CA VAL A 8 23.42 0.54 -35.70
C VAL A 8 22.64 -0.42 -34.78
N LEU A 9 23.31 -1.23 -33.95
CA LEU A 9 22.63 -2.23 -33.11
C LEU A 9 22.08 -1.70 -31.77
N ILE A 10 22.42 -0.47 -31.35
CA ILE A 10 21.94 0.08 -30.07
C ILE A 10 20.52 0.67 -30.20
N SER A 11 20.12 1.08 -31.40
CA SER A 11 18.83 1.74 -31.65
C SER A 11 17.63 0.78 -31.64
N LEU A 12 17.86 -0.52 -31.90
CA LEU A 12 16.79 -1.53 -32.00
C LEU A 12 16.41 -2.14 -30.64
N GLY A 13 17.32 -2.13 -29.67
CA GLY A 13 17.05 -2.61 -28.30
C GLY A 13 16.17 -1.66 -27.47
N LEU A 14 16.25 -0.35 -27.73
CA LEU A 14 15.44 0.65 -27.00
C LEU A 14 13.97 0.67 -27.44
N LEU A 15 13.66 0.40 -28.71
CA LEU A 15 12.28 0.46 -29.20
C LEU A 15 11.41 -0.73 -28.77
N LEU A 16 12.01 -1.90 -28.51
CA LEU A 16 11.27 -3.08 -28.04
C LEU A 16 11.10 -3.11 -26.50
N ALA A 17 11.99 -2.44 -25.76
CA ALA A 17 11.91 -2.36 -24.30
C ALA A 17 10.85 -1.36 -23.81
N ALA A 18 10.61 -0.26 -24.53
CA ALA A 18 9.60 0.73 -24.19
C ALA A 18 8.16 0.16 -24.09
N PRO A 19 7.65 -0.61 -25.07
CA PRO A 19 6.29 -1.18 -24.98
C PRO A 19 6.18 -2.24 -23.88
N LEU A 20 7.23 -3.03 -23.63
CA LEU A 20 7.26 -3.99 -22.52
C LEU A 20 7.26 -3.29 -21.15
N ALA A 21 7.99 -2.19 -21.03
CA ALA A 21 8.03 -1.42 -19.79
C ALA A 21 6.68 -0.76 -19.48
N GLN A 22 6.02 -0.20 -20.49
CA GLN A 22 4.66 0.36 -20.37
C GLN A 22 3.61 -0.73 -20.09
N ALA A 23 3.74 -1.92 -20.68
CA ALA A 23 2.83 -3.04 -20.43
C ALA A 23 2.94 -3.57 -19.00
N SER A 24 4.15 -3.66 -18.44
CA SER A 24 4.41 -4.03 -17.05
C SER A 24 3.81 -3.00 -16.07
N ASP A 25 3.98 -1.70 -16.35
CA ASP A 25 3.35 -0.66 -15.54
C ASP A 25 1.81 -0.71 -15.64
N ALA A 26 1.27 -1.00 -16.82
CA ALA A 26 -0.16 -1.18 -17.02
C ALA A 26 -0.70 -2.42 -16.28
N SER A 27 0.07 -3.52 -16.21
CA SER A 27 -0.32 -4.71 -15.45
C SER A 27 -0.38 -4.41 -13.95
N LEU A 28 0.61 -3.70 -13.42
CA LEU A 28 0.60 -3.21 -12.04
C LEU A 28 -0.62 -2.34 -11.75
N LYS A 29 -0.92 -1.35 -12.60
CA LYS A 29 -2.11 -0.50 -12.44
C LYS A 29 -3.40 -1.32 -12.48
N ARG A 30 -3.54 -2.24 -13.43
CA ARG A 30 -4.71 -3.11 -13.58
C ARG A 30 -4.89 -4.05 -12.38
N ALA A 31 -3.80 -4.57 -11.83
CA ALA A 31 -3.84 -5.45 -10.66
C ALA A 31 -4.26 -4.71 -9.38
N VAL A 32 -3.86 -3.44 -9.23
CA VAL A 32 -4.19 -2.63 -8.06
C VAL A 32 -5.60 -2.02 -8.14
N LYS A 33 -6.09 -1.69 -9.35
CA LYS A 33 -7.37 -1.01 -9.57
C LYS A 33 -8.57 -1.62 -8.80
N PRO A 34 -8.77 -2.95 -8.74
CA PRO A 34 -9.88 -3.54 -7.98
C PRO A 34 -9.81 -3.30 -6.47
N TYR A 35 -8.62 -3.00 -5.95
CA TYR A 35 -8.39 -2.76 -4.52
C TYR A 35 -8.45 -1.28 -4.16
N VAL A 36 -8.36 -0.34 -5.11
CA VAL A 36 -8.30 1.11 -4.82
C VAL A 36 -9.47 1.54 -3.94
N GLN A 37 -10.72 1.27 -4.35
CA GLN A 37 -11.89 1.67 -3.54
C GLN A 37 -11.91 1.03 -2.15
N ARG A 38 -11.53 -0.26 -2.03
CA ARG A 38 -11.49 -0.96 -0.74
C ARG A 38 -10.40 -0.39 0.16
N LEU A 39 -9.21 -0.18 -0.38
CA LEU A 39 -8.09 0.44 0.32
C LEU A 39 -8.42 1.86 0.75
N THR A 40 -9.04 2.68 -0.11
CA THR A 40 -9.48 4.02 0.30
C THR A 40 -10.42 3.94 1.49
N ALA A 41 -11.45 3.09 1.44
CA ALA A 41 -12.38 2.94 2.56
C ALA A 41 -11.70 2.43 3.85
N ASP A 42 -10.77 1.49 3.72
CA ASP A 42 -10.07 0.90 4.86
C ASP A 42 -9.03 1.85 5.46
N ILE A 43 -8.30 2.61 4.65
CA ILE A 43 -7.39 3.67 5.10
C ILE A 43 -8.18 4.80 5.74
N SER A 44 -9.32 5.22 5.17
CA SER A 44 -10.19 6.21 5.81
C SER A 44 -10.78 5.71 7.13
N TYR A 45 -11.06 4.42 7.26
CA TYR A 45 -11.49 3.84 8.52
C TYR A 45 -10.37 3.90 9.58
N LEU A 46 -9.16 3.49 9.21
CA LEU A 46 -7.99 3.52 10.10
C LEU A 46 -7.57 4.96 10.46
N SER A 47 -7.62 5.90 9.50
CA SER A 47 -7.27 7.31 9.77
C SER A 47 -8.20 7.97 10.78
N ASN A 48 -9.42 7.44 10.94
CA ASN A 48 -10.40 7.90 11.92
C ASN A 48 -10.54 6.92 13.10
N PHE A 49 -9.60 5.99 13.25
CA PHE A 49 -9.66 4.99 14.29
C PHE A 49 -9.55 5.63 15.68
N SER A 50 -10.44 5.22 16.56
CA SER A 50 -10.50 5.66 17.94
C SER A 50 -10.65 4.47 18.86
N VAL A 51 -10.20 4.63 20.11
CA VAL A 51 -10.33 3.60 21.14
C VAL A 51 -11.81 3.20 21.26
N PRO A 52 -12.18 1.93 20.98
CA PRO A 52 -13.57 1.54 21.01
C PRO A 52 -14.12 1.48 22.43
N SER A 53 -15.45 1.45 22.54
CA SER A 53 -16.10 1.04 23.78
C SER A 53 -15.99 -0.49 23.96
N LYS A 54 -16.11 -0.96 25.21
CA LYS A 54 -16.05 -2.40 25.53
C LYS A 54 -17.10 -3.20 24.75
N GLY A 55 -18.32 -2.66 24.61
CA GLY A 55 -19.39 -3.28 23.82
C GLY A 55 -19.16 -3.23 22.30
N GLY A 56 -18.49 -2.18 21.78
CA GLY A 56 -18.18 -2.04 20.36
C GLY A 56 -16.99 -2.86 19.87
N THR A 57 -16.22 -3.46 20.78
CA THR A 57 -14.95 -4.12 20.47
C THR A 57 -15.10 -5.30 19.50
N ALA A 58 -16.15 -6.11 19.62
CA ALA A 58 -16.37 -7.25 18.74
C ALA A 58 -16.60 -6.82 17.27
N THR A 59 -17.38 -5.75 17.06
CA THR A 59 -17.64 -5.18 15.73
C THR A 59 -16.37 -4.61 15.12
N VAL A 60 -15.58 -3.89 15.92
CA VAL A 60 -14.29 -3.33 15.48
C VAL A 60 -13.32 -4.44 15.07
N LEU A 61 -13.16 -5.49 15.88
CA LEU A 61 -12.30 -6.63 15.53
C LEU A 61 -12.73 -7.31 14.22
N ARG A 62 -14.04 -7.46 13.99
CA ARG A 62 -14.58 -8.01 12.73
C ARG A 62 -14.23 -7.11 11.54
N ARG A 63 -14.37 -5.79 11.68
CA ARG A 63 -13.97 -4.84 10.63
C ARG A 63 -12.48 -4.89 10.35
N LEU A 64 -11.64 -4.89 11.39
CA LEU A 64 -10.18 -4.98 11.26
C LEU A 64 -9.73 -6.29 10.60
N SER A 65 -10.44 -7.40 10.85
CA SER A 65 -10.19 -8.65 10.11
C SER A 65 -10.44 -8.52 8.61
N LYS A 66 -11.46 -7.75 8.20
CA LYS A 66 -11.72 -7.48 6.78
C LYS A 66 -10.63 -6.58 6.18
N VAL A 67 -10.29 -5.50 6.89
CA VAL A 67 -9.18 -4.60 6.51
C VAL A 67 -7.90 -5.39 6.27
N ARG A 68 -7.52 -6.29 7.19
CA ARG A 68 -6.34 -7.14 7.05
C ARG A 68 -6.39 -8.03 5.79
N LYS A 69 -7.56 -8.58 5.46
CA LYS A 69 -7.75 -9.40 4.26
C LYS A 69 -7.57 -8.56 3.00
N ASP A 70 -8.15 -7.37 2.97
CA ASP A 70 -8.08 -6.45 1.82
C ASP A 70 -6.64 -5.92 1.63
N LEU A 71 -5.95 -5.54 2.71
CA LEU A 71 -4.52 -5.18 2.69
C LEU A 71 -3.63 -6.33 2.20
N GLY A 72 -3.90 -7.55 2.66
CA GLY A 72 -3.18 -8.75 2.21
C GLY A 72 -3.38 -9.03 0.72
N GLY A 73 -4.61 -8.88 0.21
CA GLY A 73 -4.91 -9.02 -1.21
C GLY A 73 -4.21 -7.95 -2.06
N ALA A 74 -4.24 -6.70 -1.63
CA ALA A 74 -3.54 -5.61 -2.30
C ALA A 74 -2.02 -5.80 -2.29
N THR A 75 -1.45 -6.25 -1.17
CA THR A 75 -0.01 -6.54 -1.05
C THR A 75 0.42 -7.61 -2.05
N ARG A 76 -0.35 -8.69 -2.19
CA ARG A 76 -0.08 -9.72 -3.20
C ARG A 76 -0.18 -9.14 -4.61
N ALA A 77 -1.25 -8.42 -4.92
CA ALA A 77 -1.44 -7.80 -6.24
C ALA A 77 -0.27 -6.88 -6.64
N VAL A 78 0.22 -6.05 -5.71
CA VAL A 78 1.39 -5.17 -5.93
C VAL A 78 2.69 -5.96 -6.00
N LYS A 79 2.86 -7.00 -5.16
CA LYS A 79 4.08 -7.81 -5.12
C LYS A 79 4.26 -8.61 -6.41
N ASP A 80 3.16 -9.17 -6.92
CA ASP A 80 3.15 -10.08 -8.07
C ASP A 80 3.24 -9.34 -9.43
N ASN A 81 3.15 -8.00 -9.42
CA ASN A 81 3.28 -7.18 -10.61
C ASN A 81 4.50 -6.25 -10.50
N GLN A 82 5.37 -6.27 -11.51
CA GLN A 82 6.53 -5.40 -11.58
C GLN A 82 6.16 -4.06 -12.22
N GLY A 83 6.76 -2.97 -11.74
CA GLY A 83 6.88 -1.75 -12.54
C GLY A 83 8.21 -1.80 -13.27
N SER A 84 8.24 -1.46 -14.55
CA SER A 84 9.45 -1.52 -15.37
C SER A 84 10.03 -0.13 -15.66
N THR A 85 9.21 0.93 -15.60
CA THR A 85 9.73 2.29 -15.66
C THR A 85 10.29 2.74 -14.30
N SER A 86 11.08 3.83 -14.29
CA SER A 86 11.56 4.42 -13.03
C SER A 86 10.40 4.79 -12.10
N SER A 87 9.36 5.44 -12.64
CA SER A 87 8.15 5.80 -11.90
C SER A 87 7.36 4.58 -11.45
N GLY A 88 7.21 3.56 -12.30
CA GLY A 88 6.55 2.30 -11.96
C GLY A 88 7.25 1.56 -10.82
N ARG A 89 8.58 1.42 -10.87
CA ARG A 89 9.39 0.81 -9.81
C ARG A 89 9.26 1.57 -8.50
N LYS A 90 9.44 2.90 -8.54
CA LYS A 90 9.34 3.76 -7.35
C LYS A 90 7.94 3.74 -6.76
N GLY A 91 6.92 3.86 -7.60
CA GLY A 91 5.51 3.81 -7.22
C GLY A 91 5.15 2.47 -6.57
N ARG A 92 5.63 1.35 -7.13
CA ARG A 92 5.47 0.01 -6.52
C ARG A 92 6.12 -0.08 -5.15
N THR A 93 7.37 0.36 -5.00
CA THR A 93 8.07 0.34 -3.72
C THR A 93 7.32 1.16 -2.66
N LEU A 94 6.86 2.35 -3.04
CA LEU A 94 6.06 3.19 -2.14
C LEU A 94 4.72 2.56 -1.81
N ALA A 95 4.04 1.93 -2.77
CA ALA A 95 2.79 1.22 -2.50
C ALA A 95 2.98 0.04 -1.54
N LEU A 96 4.05 -0.75 -1.71
CA LEU A 96 4.39 -1.85 -0.79
C LEU A 96 4.73 -1.34 0.61
N SER A 97 5.49 -0.25 0.70
CA SER A 97 5.82 0.40 1.96
C SER A 97 4.56 0.93 2.66
N ALA A 98 3.66 1.56 1.90
CA ALA A 98 2.39 2.09 2.42
C ALA A 98 1.49 0.96 2.94
N LEU A 99 1.39 -0.15 2.20
CA LEU A 99 0.66 -1.35 2.60
C LEU A 99 1.27 -2.00 3.85
N ALA A 100 2.58 -1.98 4.00
CA ALA A 100 3.25 -2.47 5.20
C ALA A 100 2.89 -1.61 6.42
N HIS A 101 2.99 -0.28 6.32
CA HIS A 101 2.57 0.62 7.40
C HIS A 101 1.09 0.48 7.75
N ALA A 102 0.20 0.38 6.76
CA ALA A 102 -1.23 0.14 7.00
C ALA A 102 -1.50 -1.22 7.68
N THR A 103 -0.69 -2.24 7.37
CA THR A 103 -0.76 -3.55 8.03
C THR A 103 -0.32 -3.46 9.49
N THR A 104 0.77 -2.74 9.78
CA THR A 104 1.21 -2.45 11.15
C THR A 104 0.15 -1.66 11.92
N ALA A 105 -0.39 -0.60 11.34
CA ALA A 105 -1.49 0.18 11.91
C ALA A 105 -2.70 -0.72 12.26
N THR A 106 -3.12 -1.57 11.33
CA THR A 106 -4.20 -2.55 11.59
C THR A 106 -3.85 -3.50 12.74
N GLY A 107 -2.57 -3.89 12.87
CA GLY A 107 -2.07 -4.67 14.01
C GLY A 107 -2.24 -3.93 15.34
N ASP A 108 -1.78 -2.69 15.42
CA ASP A 108 -1.94 -1.85 16.61
C ASP A 108 -3.41 -1.55 16.92
N ALA A 109 -4.28 -1.37 15.92
CA ALA A 109 -5.74 -1.24 16.11
C ALA A 109 -6.35 -2.49 16.77
N VAL A 110 -5.90 -3.68 16.36
CA VAL A 110 -6.33 -4.95 16.95
C VAL A 110 -5.85 -5.09 18.39
N SER A 111 -4.60 -4.72 18.66
CA SER A 111 -4.05 -4.67 20.03
C SER A 111 -4.85 -3.70 20.90
N CYS A 112 -5.14 -2.50 20.39
CA CYS A 112 -5.98 -1.50 21.05
C CYS A 112 -7.36 -2.08 21.43
N ALA A 113 -8.06 -2.66 20.47
CA ALA A 113 -9.37 -3.27 20.69
C ALA A 113 -9.29 -4.43 21.70
N SER A 114 -8.25 -5.25 21.64
CA SER A 114 -8.04 -6.36 22.58
C SER A 114 -7.75 -5.88 24.00
N ALA A 115 -6.94 -4.82 24.14
CA ALA A 115 -6.66 -4.18 25.42
C ALA A 115 -7.94 -3.57 26.04
N VAL A 116 -8.82 -2.94 25.24
CA VAL A 116 -10.14 -2.50 25.71
C VAL A 116 -10.98 -3.67 26.22
N ARG A 117 -11.02 -4.79 25.49
CA ARG A 117 -11.75 -6.00 25.90
C ARG A 117 -11.29 -6.50 27.27
N ALA A 118 -9.98 -6.49 27.49
CA ALA A 118 -9.32 -6.89 28.73
C ALA A 118 -9.42 -5.84 29.86
N GLY A 119 -9.94 -4.64 29.58
CA GLY A 119 -10.07 -3.55 30.56
C GLY A 119 -8.82 -2.69 30.72
N HIS A 120 -7.80 -2.86 29.89
CA HIS A 120 -6.54 -2.12 29.92
C HIS A 120 -6.62 -0.82 29.10
N ARG A 121 -7.33 0.19 29.62
CA ARG A 121 -7.61 1.43 28.87
C ARG A 121 -6.37 2.28 28.57
N SER A 122 -5.37 2.30 29.45
CA SER A 122 -4.11 3.01 29.23
C SER A 122 -3.31 2.40 28.08
N VAL A 123 -3.21 1.06 28.06
CA VAL A 123 -2.58 0.30 26.97
C VAL A 123 -3.31 0.56 25.66
N ALA A 124 -4.65 0.48 25.65
CA ALA A 124 -5.45 0.77 24.47
C ALA A 124 -5.19 2.17 23.87
N LYS A 125 -5.04 3.20 24.72
CA LYS A 125 -4.67 4.55 24.27
C LYS A 125 -3.26 4.61 23.69
N SER A 126 -2.30 3.88 24.26
CA SER A 126 -0.94 3.79 23.72
C SER A 126 -0.94 3.14 22.34
N ASP A 127 -1.65 2.01 22.21
CA ASP A 127 -1.79 1.27 20.96
C ASP A 127 -2.45 2.12 19.87
N GLN A 128 -3.51 2.87 20.22
CA GLN A 128 -4.14 3.82 19.30
C GLN A 128 -3.14 4.87 18.79
N ARG A 129 -2.26 5.39 19.63
CA ARG A 129 -1.26 6.38 19.19
C ARG A 129 -0.25 5.78 18.22
N ARG A 130 0.17 4.53 18.45
CA ARG A 130 1.09 3.83 17.53
C ARG A 130 0.41 3.56 16.19
N GLU A 131 -0.84 3.10 16.23
CA GLU A 131 -1.67 2.94 15.05
C GLU A 131 -1.77 4.24 14.23
N GLN A 132 -2.09 5.36 14.89
CA GLN A 132 -2.21 6.66 14.24
C GLN A 132 -0.88 7.15 13.63
N ASN A 133 0.26 6.85 14.26
CA ASN A 133 1.57 7.16 13.68
C ASN A 133 1.81 6.35 12.39
N GLU A 134 1.49 5.06 12.40
CA GLU A 134 1.69 4.18 11.24
C GLU A 134 0.72 4.48 10.10
N ILE A 135 -0.56 4.78 10.38
CA ILE A 135 -1.51 5.12 9.32
C ILE A 135 -1.16 6.44 8.64
N ASN A 136 -0.62 7.42 9.37
CA ASN A 136 -0.15 8.68 8.78
C ASN A 136 1.02 8.47 7.81
N LYS A 137 1.97 7.57 8.15
CA LYS A 137 3.04 7.16 7.23
C LYS A 137 2.48 6.48 5.99
N ALA A 138 1.50 5.59 6.17
CA ALA A 138 0.84 4.90 5.06
C ALA A 138 0.15 5.87 4.10
N ILE A 139 -0.62 6.85 4.61
CA ILE A 139 -1.34 7.85 3.80
C ILE A 139 -0.36 8.64 2.91
N SER A 140 0.70 9.21 3.51
CA SER A 140 1.70 9.99 2.77
C SER A 140 2.35 9.19 1.63
N GLN A 141 2.63 7.90 1.88
CA GLN A 141 3.23 7.03 0.87
C GLN A 141 2.22 6.58 -0.18
N PHE A 142 0.96 6.32 0.18
CA PHE A 142 -0.11 6.01 -0.78
C PHE A 142 -0.37 7.18 -1.74
N GLU A 143 -0.41 8.41 -1.24
CA GLU A 143 -0.57 9.60 -2.09
C GLU A 143 0.55 9.71 -3.12
N THR A 144 1.80 9.53 -2.68
CA THR A 144 2.96 9.59 -3.58
C THR A 144 2.96 8.43 -4.57
N ALA A 145 2.66 7.22 -4.12
CA ALA A 145 2.56 6.04 -4.98
C ALA A 145 1.46 6.20 -6.03
N GLY A 146 0.28 6.70 -5.63
CA GLY A 146 -0.85 6.92 -6.53
C GLY A 146 -0.57 7.91 -7.63
N ARG A 147 0.13 9.02 -7.32
CA ARG A 147 0.60 9.97 -8.34
C ARG A 147 1.58 9.33 -9.32
N LEU A 148 2.55 8.56 -8.83
CA LEU A 148 3.56 7.89 -9.68
C LEU A 148 2.97 6.77 -10.54
N LEU A 149 1.95 6.08 -10.03
CA LEU A 149 1.25 5.00 -10.71
C LEU A 149 0.02 5.50 -11.49
N HIS A 150 -0.34 6.78 -11.41
CA HIS A 150 -1.56 7.35 -11.97
C HIS A 150 -2.82 6.55 -11.61
N LEU A 151 -2.99 6.27 -10.31
CA LEU A 151 -4.14 5.56 -9.77
C LEU A 151 -5.30 6.51 -9.44
N PHE A 152 -4.99 7.79 -9.23
CA PHE A 152 -5.88 8.90 -8.95
C PHE A 152 -5.17 10.21 -9.27
#